data_AF-A0A0Q3QMB2-F1
#
_entry.id   AF-A0A0Q3QMB2-F1
#
_cell.length_a   1.000
_cell.length_b   1.000
_cell.length_c   1.000
_cell.angle_alpha   90.00
_cell.angle_beta   90.00
_cell.angle_gamma   90.00
#
_symmetry.space_group_name_H-M   'P 1'
#
loop_
_entity.id
_entity.type
_entity.pdbx_description
1 polymer ?
#
loop_
_entity_poly.entity_id
_entity_poly.type
_entity_poly.pdbx_seq_one_letter_code
_entity_poly.pdbx_strand_id
1 'polypeptide(L)'
;MAEPEAEGSGGGGSPGPGSGAGAGGWRRPHGPLQRYYGPSAAEAAEAAPDPADINGPHFDPEVFLTKVRSECPLAQLLAREAELGREIRALDSDMQTLLYENYNKFISATDTIRKMKVDFRHMEAEMDNLAANMAAISTSSARVSAALQDRHRRGAQLAGTADETLDPKELTECVEMLLQLEEPPEELCEEFLSHAGARLEAELAALEAELLPPAPPGAAATPPPASDILDFVDRGSSAFVGSLCLLAGSYRSLFEGRAGAGPGRLEAFAAALTARYFELLERRLALERGLGDT
;
A
#
# COMPACT_ATOMS: atom_id res chain seq x y z
N MET A 1 -2.40 -53.14 -10.27
CA MET A 1 -1.08 -53.38 -10.85
C MET A 1 -0.75 -52.16 -11.68
N ALA A 2 0.24 -51.41 -11.21
CA ALA A 2 0.66 -50.12 -11.75
C ALA A 2 1.62 -50.34 -12.93
N GLU A 3 1.49 -49.53 -13.97
CA GLU A 3 2.49 -49.38 -15.02
C GLU A 3 3.43 -48.22 -14.66
N PRO A 4 4.76 -48.33 -14.92
CA PRO A 4 5.72 -47.29 -14.57
C PRO A 4 5.88 -46.25 -15.69
N GLU A 5 5.96 -44.99 -15.27
CA GLU A 5 6.24 -43.81 -16.09
C GLU A 5 7.71 -43.77 -16.55
N ALA A 6 7.92 -43.33 -17.79
CA ALA A 6 9.22 -43.12 -18.40
C ALA A 6 9.76 -41.72 -18.07
N GLU A 7 11.03 -41.67 -17.66
CA GLU A 7 11.81 -40.46 -17.43
C GLU A 7 11.97 -39.62 -18.72
N GLY A 8 11.68 -38.32 -18.60
CA GLY A 8 11.97 -37.30 -19.60
C GLY A 8 12.75 -36.16 -18.97
N SER A 9 14.07 -36.22 -19.11
CA SER A 9 15.06 -35.22 -18.73
C SER A 9 14.92 -33.90 -19.49
N GLY A 10 15.12 -32.78 -18.80
CA GLY A 10 15.78 -31.60 -19.37
C GLY A 10 14.99 -30.29 -19.36
N GLY A 11 15.50 -29.29 -18.63
CA GLY A 11 15.17 -27.89 -18.90
C GLY A 11 15.29 -26.96 -17.69
N GLY A 12 16.44 -26.33 -17.50
CA GLY A 12 16.61 -25.30 -16.48
C GLY A 12 17.97 -24.62 -16.53
N GLY A 13 18.18 -23.74 -17.52
CA GLY A 13 19.40 -22.93 -17.63
C GLY A 13 19.20 -21.77 -18.58
N SER A 14 18.72 -20.64 -18.05
CA SER A 14 18.69 -19.35 -18.74
C SER A 14 20.10 -18.84 -19.02
N PRO A 15 20.32 -18.15 -20.15
CA PRO A 15 21.28 -17.06 -20.20
C PRO A 15 20.60 -15.73 -20.54
N GLY A 16 21.00 -14.69 -19.80
CA GLY A 16 20.63 -13.30 -20.04
C GLY A 16 21.27 -12.71 -21.30
N PRO A 17 20.93 -11.45 -21.64
CA PRO A 17 21.19 -10.88 -22.95
C PRO A 17 22.62 -10.31 -23.05
N GLY A 18 23.39 -10.81 -24.01
CA GLY A 18 24.70 -10.30 -24.40
C GLY A 18 24.62 -9.53 -25.72
N SER A 19 24.99 -8.25 -25.65
CA SER A 19 25.16 -7.30 -26.75
C SER A 19 25.98 -7.86 -27.92
N GLY A 20 25.44 -7.70 -29.14
CA GLY A 20 26.13 -7.97 -30.40
C GLY A 20 25.60 -7.06 -31.50
N ALA A 21 26.26 -5.92 -31.70
CA ALA A 21 26.07 -5.07 -32.85
C ALA A 21 26.50 -5.83 -34.12
N GLY A 22 25.61 -5.92 -35.11
CA GLY A 22 25.87 -6.52 -36.40
C GLY A 22 24.84 -6.05 -37.41
N ALA A 23 25.27 -5.20 -38.34
CA ALA A 23 24.49 -4.74 -39.48
C ALA A 23 23.84 -5.93 -40.22
N GLY A 24 22.53 -5.86 -40.44
CA GLY A 24 21.80 -6.87 -41.20
C GLY A 24 20.46 -6.29 -41.63
N GLY A 25 20.36 -5.97 -42.92
CA GLY A 25 19.29 -5.16 -43.50
C GLY A 25 17.87 -5.63 -43.20
N TRP A 26 16.97 -4.64 -43.22
CA TRP A 26 15.52 -4.82 -43.26
C TRP A 26 15.16 -5.91 -44.25
N ARG A 27 14.91 -7.13 -43.75
CA ARG A 27 14.36 -8.20 -44.57
C ARG A 27 12.97 -7.74 -44.95
N ARG A 28 12.80 -7.33 -46.21
CA ARG A 28 11.48 -7.12 -46.79
C ARG A 28 10.70 -8.42 -46.60
N PRO A 29 9.47 -8.38 -46.06
CA PRO A 29 8.63 -9.55 -46.00
C PRO A 29 8.21 -9.89 -47.44
N HIS A 30 9.02 -10.70 -48.12
CA HIS A 30 8.70 -11.29 -49.41
C HIS A 30 7.66 -12.39 -49.18
N GLY A 31 6.44 -11.98 -48.87
CA GLY A 31 5.30 -12.88 -48.77
C GLY A 31 4.82 -13.31 -50.17
N PRO A 32 4.07 -14.43 -50.26
CA PRO A 32 3.44 -14.88 -51.50
C PRO A 32 2.58 -13.80 -52.18
N LEU A 33 2.07 -12.83 -51.40
CA LEU A 33 1.31 -11.67 -51.88
C LEU A 33 2.10 -10.74 -52.80
N GLN A 34 3.43 -10.69 -52.71
CA GLN A 34 4.23 -9.83 -53.59
C GLN A 34 4.27 -10.36 -55.03
N ARG A 35 4.02 -11.66 -55.24
CA ARG A 35 3.87 -12.23 -56.59
C ARG A 35 2.55 -11.82 -57.25
N TYR A 36 1.55 -11.41 -56.46
CA TYR A 36 0.23 -11.01 -56.93
C TYR A 36 0.02 -9.48 -56.95
N TYR A 37 0.70 -8.73 -56.07
CA TYR A 37 0.54 -7.27 -55.92
C TYR A 37 1.82 -6.45 -56.15
N GLY A 38 2.97 -7.08 -56.44
CA GLY A 38 4.15 -6.37 -56.92
C GLY A 38 3.92 -5.83 -58.34
N PRO A 39 4.72 -4.85 -58.82
CA PRO A 39 4.70 -4.49 -60.24
C PRO A 39 4.88 -5.80 -61.00
N SER A 40 3.84 -6.17 -61.73
CA SER A 40 3.74 -7.45 -62.40
C SER A 40 4.94 -7.61 -63.31
N ALA A 41 5.16 -8.84 -63.77
CA ALA A 41 6.05 -9.16 -64.86
C ALA A 41 5.68 -8.37 -66.15
N ALA A 42 5.93 -7.07 -66.15
CA ALA A 42 5.83 -6.15 -67.29
C ALA A 42 7.14 -6.13 -68.09
N GLU A 43 8.14 -6.90 -67.66
CA GLU A 43 9.43 -7.04 -68.34
C GLU A 43 9.82 -8.53 -68.53
N ALA A 44 8.81 -9.41 -68.68
CA ALA A 44 9.03 -10.69 -69.34
C ALA A 44 8.73 -10.47 -70.82
N ALA A 45 9.78 -10.51 -71.64
CA ALA A 45 9.77 -10.32 -73.09
C ALA A 45 8.44 -10.74 -73.77
N GLU A 46 7.73 -9.75 -74.33
CA GLU A 46 6.55 -9.95 -75.17
C GLU A 46 6.97 -10.78 -76.40
N ALA A 47 6.76 -12.10 -76.34
CA ALA A 47 6.46 -12.84 -77.54
C ALA A 47 5.22 -12.21 -78.16
N ALA A 48 5.19 -12.06 -79.49
CA ALA A 48 4.05 -11.48 -80.19
C ALA A 48 2.75 -12.10 -79.65
N PRO A 49 1.79 -11.29 -79.16
CA PRO A 49 0.61 -11.80 -78.48
C PRO A 49 -0.14 -12.71 -79.45
N ASP A 50 -0.35 -13.98 -79.06
CA ASP A 50 -1.09 -14.93 -79.88
C ASP A 50 -2.58 -14.56 -79.81
N PRO A 51 -3.19 -14.04 -80.90
CA PRO A 51 -4.59 -13.66 -80.89
C PRO A 51 -5.53 -14.89 -80.76
N ALA A 52 -5.00 -16.12 -80.90
CA ALA A 52 -5.76 -17.35 -80.74
C ALA A 52 -5.65 -17.99 -79.33
N ASP A 53 -4.95 -17.37 -78.38
CA ASP A 53 -4.89 -17.86 -77.00
C ASP A 53 -6.14 -17.44 -76.20
N ILE A 54 -6.97 -18.41 -75.81
CA ILE A 54 -8.21 -18.21 -75.04
C ILE A 54 -7.95 -17.53 -73.68
N ASN A 55 -6.78 -17.77 -73.08
CA ASN A 55 -6.42 -17.19 -71.77
C ASN A 55 -5.57 -15.92 -71.91
N GLY A 56 -5.26 -15.51 -73.13
CA GLY A 56 -4.41 -14.37 -73.43
C GLY A 56 -5.15 -13.03 -73.29
N PRO A 57 -4.44 -11.96 -72.90
CA PRO A 57 -5.04 -10.62 -72.75
C PRO A 57 -5.51 -9.99 -74.09
N HIS A 58 -5.10 -10.55 -75.23
CA HIS A 58 -5.41 -10.06 -76.58
C HIS A 58 -6.20 -11.08 -77.41
N PHE A 59 -6.99 -11.93 -76.76
CA PHE A 59 -7.82 -12.93 -77.41
C PHE A 59 -8.76 -12.32 -78.47
N ASP A 60 -8.66 -12.78 -79.72
CA ASP A 60 -9.58 -12.44 -80.80
C ASP A 60 -10.47 -13.66 -81.12
N PRO A 61 -11.78 -13.59 -80.84
CA PRO A 61 -12.71 -14.68 -81.09
C PRO A 61 -12.73 -15.13 -82.57
N GLU A 62 -12.59 -14.20 -83.52
CA GLU A 62 -12.76 -14.52 -84.95
C GLU A 62 -11.55 -15.27 -85.50
N VAL A 63 -10.33 -14.90 -85.08
CA VAL A 63 -9.09 -15.59 -85.46
C VAL A 63 -9.05 -16.99 -84.84
N PHE A 64 -9.44 -17.11 -83.57
CA PHE A 64 -9.54 -18.40 -82.88
C PHE A 64 -10.58 -19.32 -83.54
N LEU A 65 -11.80 -18.82 -83.80
CA LEU A 65 -12.87 -19.62 -84.42
C LEU A 65 -12.52 -20.04 -85.85
N THR A 66 -11.86 -19.17 -86.62
CA THR A 66 -11.41 -19.50 -87.98
C THR A 66 -10.41 -20.65 -87.95
N LYS A 67 -9.44 -20.61 -87.02
CA LYS A 67 -8.43 -21.66 -86.82
C LYS A 67 -9.06 -22.98 -86.37
N VAL A 68 -9.96 -22.95 -85.40
CA VAL A 68 -10.67 -24.14 -84.90
C VAL A 68 -11.54 -24.79 -86.00
N ARG A 69 -12.19 -23.97 -86.84
CA ARG A 69 -13.00 -24.48 -87.97
C ARG A 69 -12.16 -25.13 -89.07
N SER A 70 -10.93 -24.68 -89.29
CA SER A 70 -10.05 -25.27 -90.30
C SER A 70 -9.26 -26.49 -89.80
N GLU A 71 -8.95 -26.56 -88.51
CA GLU A 71 -7.99 -27.54 -87.96
C GLU A 71 -8.64 -28.66 -87.13
N CYS A 72 -9.87 -28.48 -86.61
CA CYS A 72 -10.49 -29.45 -85.69
C CYS A 72 -11.70 -30.20 -86.29
N PRO A 73 -11.77 -31.55 -86.17
CA PRO A 73 -12.95 -32.33 -86.55
C PRO A 73 -14.09 -32.19 -85.54
N LEU A 74 -15.34 -32.36 -86.00
CA LEU A 74 -16.57 -32.12 -85.22
C LEU A 74 -16.62 -32.84 -83.86
N ALA A 75 -16.14 -34.08 -83.78
CA ALA A 75 -16.14 -34.84 -82.53
C ALA A 75 -15.24 -34.20 -81.44
N GLN A 76 -14.11 -33.62 -81.84
CA GLN A 76 -13.22 -32.91 -80.91
C GLN A 76 -13.84 -31.57 -80.46
N LEU A 77 -14.56 -30.90 -81.35
CA LEU A 77 -15.32 -29.67 -81.05
C LEU A 77 -16.42 -29.92 -80.02
N LEU A 78 -17.22 -30.98 -80.19
CA LEU A 78 -18.26 -31.36 -79.22
C LEU A 78 -17.65 -31.78 -77.87
N ALA A 79 -16.52 -32.50 -77.88
CA ALA A 79 -15.82 -32.85 -76.66
C ALA A 79 -15.28 -31.61 -75.92
N ARG A 80 -14.72 -30.64 -76.66
CA ARG A 80 -14.21 -29.39 -76.09
C ARG A 80 -15.33 -28.49 -75.59
N GLU A 81 -16.48 -28.44 -76.26
CA GLU A 81 -17.67 -27.74 -75.78
C GLU A 81 -18.18 -28.32 -74.45
N ALA A 82 -18.29 -29.65 -74.36
CA ALA A 82 -18.67 -30.33 -73.12
C ALA A 82 -17.64 -30.14 -71.99
N GLU A 83 -16.36 -29.95 -72.32
CA GLU A 83 -15.30 -29.63 -71.37
C GLU A 83 -15.37 -28.18 -70.89
N LEU A 84 -15.47 -27.21 -71.81
CA LEU A 84 -15.67 -25.80 -71.49
C LEU A 84 -16.91 -25.58 -70.62
N GLY A 85 -18.00 -26.29 -70.91
CA GLY A 85 -19.21 -26.26 -70.09
C GLY A 85 -18.99 -26.78 -68.66
N ARG A 86 -18.05 -27.71 -68.44
CA ARG A 86 -17.64 -28.15 -67.10
C ARG A 86 -16.72 -27.12 -66.44
N GLU A 87 -15.74 -26.59 -67.18
CA GLU A 87 -14.81 -25.56 -66.70
C GLU A 87 -15.55 -24.31 -66.23
N ILE A 88 -16.53 -23.81 -66.99
CA ILE A 88 -17.34 -22.64 -66.62
C ILE A 88 -18.06 -22.85 -65.28
N ARG A 89 -18.68 -24.02 -65.09
CA ARG A 89 -19.39 -24.33 -63.84
C ARG A 89 -18.43 -24.49 -62.66
N ALA A 90 -17.26 -25.07 -62.89
CA ALA A 90 -16.23 -25.20 -61.86
C ALA A 90 -15.70 -23.81 -61.44
N LEU A 91 -15.37 -22.96 -62.41
CA LEU A 91 -14.92 -21.58 -62.17
C LEU A 91 -15.96 -20.74 -61.41
N ASP A 92 -17.25 -20.89 -61.73
CA ASP A 92 -18.32 -20.18 -61.00
C ASP A 92 -18.40 -20.66 -59.54
N SER A 93 -18.33 -21.99 -59.31
CA SER A 93 -18.29 -22.57 -57.97
C SER A 93 -17.06 -22.11 -57.18
N ASP A 94 -15.89 -22.06 -57.81
CA ASP A 94 -14.64 -21.61 -57.19
C ASP A 94 -14.69 -20.12 -56.85
N MET A 95 -15.21 -19.30 -57.77
CA MET A 95 -15.43 -17.88 -57.54
C MET A 95 -16.38 -17.65 -56.37
N GLN A 96 -17.51 -18.36 -56.32
CA GLN A 96 -18.46 -18.26 -55.21
C GLN A 96 -17.79 -18.66 -53.90
N THR A 97 -17.08 -19.79 -53.87
CA THR A 97 -16.35 -20.26 -52.68
C THR A 97 -15.36 -19.20 -52.19
N LEU A 98 -14.58 -18.61 -53.10
CA LEU A 98 -13.62 -17.57 -52.77
C LEU A 98 -14.30 -16.32 -52.21
N LEU A 99 -15.40 -15.88 -52.81
CA LEU A 99 -16.18 -14.75 -52.30
C LEU A 99 -16.71 -15.04 -50.90
N TYR A 100 -17.33 -16.20 -50.68
CA TYR A 100 -17.85 -16.59 -49.36
C TYR A 100 -16.75 -16.63 -48.31
N GLU A 101 -15.61 -17.28 -48.59
CA GLU A 101 -14.50 -17.31 -47.66
C GLU A 101 -13.95 -15.92 -47.37
N ASN A 102 -13.81 -15.08 -48.40
CA ASN A 102 -13.24 -13.76 -48.25
C ASN A 102 -14.19 -12.84 -47.46
N TYR A 103 -15.48 -12.82 -47.79
CA TYR A 103 -16.48 -12.05 -47.04
C TYR A 103 -16.64 -12.56 -45.62
N ASN A 104 -16.65 -13.87 -45.38
CA ASN A 104 -16.69 -14.41 -44.02
C ASN A 104 -15.46 -13.99 -43.20
N LYS A 105 -14.27 -13.98 -43.80
CA LYS A 105 -13.04 -13.49 -43.15
C LYS A 105 -13.14 -11.99 -42.87
N PHE A 106 -13.67 -11.20 -43.79
CA PHE A 106 -13.88 -9.75 -43.60
C PHE A 106 -14.88 -9.43 -42.50
N ILE A 107 -16.02 -10.12 -42.48
CA ILE A 107 -17.05 -9.99 -41.43
C ILE A 107 -16.43 -10.37 -40.08
N SER A 108 -15.76 -11.52 -39.99
CA SER A 108 -15.09 -11.98 -38.77
C SER A 108 -14.03 -10.99 -38.28
N ALA A 109 -13.22 -10.44 -39.19
CA ALA A 109 -12.24 -9.42 -38.85
C ALA A 109 -12.91 -8.14 -38.35
N THR A 110 -13.99 -7.70 -39.00
CA THR A 110 -14.74 -6.51 -38.62
C THR A 110 -15.39 -6.67 -37.25
N ASP A 111 -15.95 -7.83 -36.96
CA ASP A 111 -16.53 -8.16 -35.65
C ASP A 111 -15.46 -8.23 -34.57
N THR A 112 -14.29 -8.80 -34.88
CA THR A 112 -13.14 -8.81 -33.96
C THR A 112 -12.68 -7.39 -33.65
N ILE A 113 -12.57 -6.52 -34.65
CA ILE A 113 -12.22 -5.10 -34.45
C ILE A 113 -13.27 -4.40 -33.59
N ARG A 114 -14.56 -4.68 -33.82
CA ARG A 114 -15.65 -4.09 -33.01
C ARG A 114 -15.57 -4.56 -31.56
N LYS A 115 -15.35 -5.86 -31.34
CA LYS A 115 -15.19 -6.43 -30.00
C LYS A 115 -13.97 -5.84 -29.29
N MET A 116 -12.81 -5.82 -29.95
CA MET A 116 -11.59 -5.20 -29.42
C MET A 116 -11.84 -3.75 -29.01
N LYS A 117 -12.54 -2.97 -29.83
CA LYS A 117 -12.88 -1.58 -29.49
C LYS A 117 -13.74 -1.46 -28.23
N VAL A 118 -14.71 -2.35 -28.04
CA VAL A 118 -15.55 -2.37 -26.82
C VAL A 118 -14.71 -2.77 -25.61
N ASP A 119 -13.91 -3.82 -25.74
CA ASP A 119 -13.04 -4.31 -24.65
C ASP A 119 -12.04 -3.24 -24.21
N PHE A 120 -11.44 -2.49 -25.16
CA PHE A 120 -10.55 -1.36 -24.85
C PHE A 120 -11.27 -0.24 -24.09
N ARG A 121 -12.52 0.08 -24.45
CA ARG A 121 -13.31 1.09 -23.73
C ARG A 121 -13.67 0.65 -22.33
N HIS A 122 -13.96 -0.63 -22.13
CA HIS A 122 -14.19 -1.17 -20.80
C HIS A 122 -12.92 -1.08 -19.94
N MET A 123 -11.77 -1.47 -20.49
CA MET A 123 -10.49 -1.40 -19.77
C MET A 123 -10.10 0.03 -19.43
N GLU A 124 -10.36 0.99 -20.32
CA GLU A 124 -10.15 2.42 -20.06
C GLU A 124 -11.01 2.90 -18.88
N ALA A 125 -12.31 2.55 -18.86
CA ALA A 125 -13.20 2.89 -17.75
C ALA A 125 -12.79 2.25 -16.41
N GLU A 126 -12.31 1.00 -16.42
CA GLU A 126 -11.79 0.34 -15.23
C GLU A 126 -10.51 1.00 -14.71
N MET A 127 -9.60 1.42 -15.62
CA MET A 127 -8.38 2.13 -15.25
C MET A 127 -8.68 3.51 -14.64
N ASP A 128 -9.65 4.23 -15.19
CA ASP A 128 -10.12 5.50 -14.64
C ASP A 128 -10.75 5.32 -13.25
N ASN A 129 -11.54 4.26 -13.05
CA ASN A 129 -12.12 3.92 -11.76
C ASN A 129 -11.04 3.59 -10.73
N LEU A 130 -10.04 2.79 -11.12
CA LEU A 130 -8.91 2.48 -10.26
C LEU A 130 -8.11 3.73 -9.88
N ALA A 131 -7.86 4.65 -10.81
CA ALA A 131 -7.19 5.93 -10.53
C ALA A 131 -8.00 6.79 -9.55
N ALA A 132 -9.32 6.87 -9.73
CA ALA A 132 -10.21 7.58 -8.80
C ALA A 132 -10.18 6.96 -7.40
N ASN A 133 -10.19 5.62 -7.30
CA ASN A 133 -10.07 4.91 -6.02
C ASN A 133 -8.72 5.15 -5.34
N MET A 134 -7.62 5.09 -6.09
CA MET A 134 -6.29 5.41 -5.54
C MET A 134 -6.22 6.86 -5.04
N ALA A 135 -6.81 7.81 -5.75
CA ALA A 135 -6.89 9.21 -5.31
C ALA A 135 -7.75 9.37 -4.05
N ALA A 136 -8.87 8.65 -3.94
CA ALA A 136 -9.72 8.64 -2.76
C ALA A 136 -8.99 8.04 -1.54
N ILE A 137 -8.27 6.92 -1.74
CA ILE A 137 -7.43 6.29 -0.70
C ILE A 137 -6.32 7.25 -0.26
N SER A 138 -5.63 7.90 -1.21
CA SER A 138 -4.59 8.89 -0.89
C SER A 138 -5.15 10.06 -0.09
N THR A 139 -6.32 10.60 -0.48
CA THR A 139 -6.98 11.68 0.24
C THR A 139 -7.42 11.25 1.64
N SER A 140 -7.96 10.03 1.78
CA SER A 140 -8.35 9.46 3.07
C SER A 140 -7.13 9.27 3.96
N SER A 141 -6.04 8.70 3.44
CA SER A 141 -4.78 8.53 4.16
C SER A 141 -4.18 9.86 4.59
N ALA A 142 -4.19 10.88 3.73
CA ALA A 142 -3.74 12.22 4.07
C ALA A 142 -4.60 12.85 5.19
N ARG A 143 -5.93 12.68 5.15
CA ARG A 143 -6.84 13.13 6.21
C ARG A 143 -6.58 12.43 7.53
N VAL A 144 -6.43 11.11 7.52
CA VAL A 144 -6.11 10.32 8.72
C VAL A 144 -4.76 10.75 9.29
N SER A 145 -3.75 10.91 8.43
CA SER A 145 -2.42 11.36 8.85
C SER A 145 -2.47 12.76 9.47
N ALA A 146 -3.20 13.69 8.86
CA ALA A 146 -3.38 15.04 9.42
C ALA A 146 -4.11 15.01 10.77
N ALA A 147 -5.15 14.19 10.92
CA ALA A 147 -5.88 14.05 12.18
C ALA A 147 -5.02 13.43 13.29
N LEU A 148 -4.19 12.43 12.96
CA LEU A 148 -3.23 11.84 13.90
C LEU A 148 -2.16 12.85 14.30
N GLN A 149 -1.59 13.59 13.35
CA GLN A 149 -0.60 14.64 13.63
C GLN A 149 -1.18 15.77 14.50
N ASP A 150 -2.43 16.18 14.25
CA ASP A 150 -3.13 17.15 15.10
C ASP A 150 -3.33 16.61 16.52
N ARG A 151 -3.71 15.34 16.65
CA ARG A 151 -3.84 14.68 17.94
C ARG A 151 -2.50 14.56 18.67
N HIS A 152 -1.41 14.23 17.98
CA HIS A 152 -0.04 14.21 18.53
C HIS A 152 0.37 15.60 19.01
N ARG A 153 0.14 16.65 18.20
CA ARG A 153 0.43 18.03 18.60
C ARG A 153 -0.34 18.45 19.84
N ARG A 154 -1.62 18.12 19.93
CA ARG A 154 -2.44 18.42 21.12
C ARG A 154 -1.93 17.69 22.37
N GLY A 155 -1.60 16.40 22.25
CA GLY A 155 -0.98 15.64 23.33
C GLY A 155 0.33 16.26 23.81
N ALA A 156 1.24 16.57 22.87
CA ALA A 156 2.53 17.18 23.17
C ALA A 156 2.40 18.60 23.74
N GLN A 157 1.43 19.40 23.29
CA GLN A 157 1.21 20.75 23.81
C GLN A 157 0.71 20.70 25.26
N LEU A 158 -0.20 19.78 25.57
CA LEU A 158 -0.68 19.60 26.94
C LEU A 158 0.44 19.09 27.86
N ALA A 159 1.27 18.15 27.38
CA ALA A 159 2.45 17.68 28.11
C ALA A 159 3.47 18.82 28.33
N GLY A 160 3.72 19.68 27.34
CA GLY A 160 4.61 20.84 27.49
C GLY A 160 4.09 21.91 28.47
N THR A 161 2.77 22.01 28.68
CA THR A 161 2.18 22.88 29.72
C THR A 161 2.07 22.21 31.09
N ALA A 162 2.37 20.90 31.18
CA ALA A 162 2.31 20.13 32.42
C ALA A 162 3.39 20.52 33.43
N ASP A 163 4.45 21.22 32.99
CA ASP A 163 5.60 21.57 33.84
C ASP A 163 5.24 22.50 35.02
N GLU A 164 4.12 23.23 34.97
CA GLU A 164 3.84 24.25 36.00
C GLU A 164 2.51 24.15 36.77
N THR A 165 1.40 23.57 36.26
CA THR A 165 0.09 23.71 36.96
C THR A 165 -1.03 22.67 36.70
N LEU A 166 -0.83 21.59 35.93
CA LEU A 166 -1.97 20.73 35.55
C LEU A 166 -2.59 19.96 36.72
N ASP A 167 -3.92 19.88 36.72
CA ASP A 167 -4.67 19.04 37.67
C ASP A 167 -4.33 17.55 37.40
N PRO A 168 -4.23 16.69 38.43
CA PRO A 168 -3.98 15.26 38.25
C PRO A 168 -4.90 14.59 37.23
N LYS A 169 -6.16 15.04 37.08
CA LYS A 169 -7.09 14.49 36.09
C LYS A 169 -6.71 14.87 34.65
N GLU A 170 -6.28 16.11 34.44
CA GLU A 170 -5.87 16.60 33.12
C GLU A 170 -4.60 15.88 32.66
N LEU A 171 -3.65 15.65 33.58
CA LEU A 171 -2.45 14.85 33.31
C LEU A 171 -2.80 13.42 32.91
N THR A 172 -3.77 12.77 33.58
CA THR A 172 -4.19 11.42 33.21
C THR A 172 -4.84 11.35 31.83
N GLU A 173 -5.66 12.34 31.44
CA GLU A 173 -6.28 12.41 30.12
C GLU A 173 -5.24 12.64 29.00
N CYS A 174 -4.20 13.44 29.29
CA CYS A 174 -3.09 13.68 28.37
C CYS A 174 -2.28 12.40 28.13
N VAL A 175 -1.88 11.71 29.20
CA VAL A 175 -1.14 10.45 29.12
C VAL A 175 -1.98 9.40 28.41
N GLU A 176 -3.30 9.32 28.65
CA GLU A 176 -4.19 8.41 27.93
C GLU A 176 -4.23 8.72 26.41
N MET A 177 -4.29 10.00 26.02
CA MET A 177 -4.23 10.36 24.60
C MET A 177 -2.91 9.98 23.94
N LEU A 178 -1.76 10.21 24.60
CA LEU A 178 -0.42 9.87 24.08
C LEU A 178 -0.24 8.35 23.98
N LEU A 179 -0.78 7.62 24.96
CA LEU A 179 -0.81 6.17 24.96
C LEU A 179 -1.70 5.55 23.87
N GLN A 180 -2.75 6.25 23.42
CA GLN A 180 -3.57 5.87 22.26
C GLN A 180 -2.89 6.21 20.92
N LEU A 181 -1.82 7.00 20.96
CA LEU A 181 -1.03 7.45 19.82
C LEU A 181 0.25 6.62 19.62
N GLU A 182 0.35 5.46 20.30
CA GLU A 182 1.47 4.51 20.29
C GLU A 182 2.83 5.08 20.73
N GLU A 183 2.83 6.12 21.57
CA GLU A 183 4.07 6.54 22.22
C GLU A 183 4.59 5.46 23.20
N PRO A 184 5.92 5.31 23.31
CA PRO A 184 6.53 4.27 24.12
C PRO A 184 6.08 4.42 25.57
N PRO A 185 5.45 3.38 26.17
CA PRO A 185 4.95 3.47 27.54
C PRO A 185 6.10 3.63 28.55
N GLU A 186 7.33 3.26 28.19
CA GLU A 186 8.51 3.41 29.04
C GLU A 186 8.85 4.87 29.32
N GLU A 187 8.84 5.72 28.28
CA GLU A 187 9.17 7.15 28.37
C GLU A 187 8.05 7.91 29.09
N LEU A 188 6.79 7.63 28.72
CA LEU A 188 5.62 8.23 29.36
C LEU A 188 5.50 7.88 30.85
N CYS A 189 5.87 6.65 31.24
CA CYS A 189 5.92 6.25 32.64
C CYS A 189 6.96 7.06 33.44
N GLU A 190 8.14 7.30 32.87
CA GLU A 190 9.19 8.05 33.55
C GLU A 190 8.80 9.51 33.73
N GLU A 191 8.25 10.16 32.70
CA GLU A 191 7.76 11.54 32.82
C GLU A 191 6.59 11.65 33.81
N PHE A 192 5.62 10.73 33.75
CA PHE A 192 4.47 10.74 34.66
C PHE A 192 4.89 10.58 36.12
N LEU A 193 5.81 9.64 36.42
CA LEU A 193 6.33 9.44 37.78
C LEU A 193 7.24 10.59 38.21
N SER A 194 8.01 11.19 37.31
CA SER A 194 8.84 12.36 37.60
C SER A 194 7.98 13.56 38.02
N HIS A 195 6.93 13.86 37.24
CA HIS A 195 6.03 14.97 37.53
C HIS A 195 5.23 14.73 38.82
N ALA A 196 4.64 13.54 38.98
CA ALA A 196 3.92 13.19 40.21
C ALA A 196 4.83 13.14 41.44
N GLY A 197 6.10 12.76 41.25
CA GLY A 197 7.15 12.77 42.27
C GLY A 197 7.51 14.16 42.74
N ALA A 198 7.76 15.09 41.83
CA ALA A 198 8.02 16.49 42.19
C ALA A 198 6.92 17.07 43.09
N ARG A 199 5.65 16.74 42.81
CA ARG A 199 4.52 17.17 43.63
C ARG A 199 4.47 16.50 45.01
N LEU A 200 4.64 15.18 45.08
CA LEU A 200 4.70 14.46 46.36
C LEU A 200 5.91 14.90 47.21
N GLU A 201 7.04 15.19 46.56
CA GLU A 201 8.21 15.75 47.23
C GLU A 201 7.98 17.16 47.76
N ALA A 202 7.20 17.99 47.07
CA ALA A 202 6.78 19.30 47.58
C ALA A 202 5.89 19.16 48.83
N GLU A 203 4.97 18.18 48.86
CA GLU A 203 4.17 17.86 50.05
C GLU A 203 5.05 17.40 51.23
N LEU A 204 6.04 16.54 50.96
CA LEU A 204 7.01 16.11 51.98
C LEU A 204 7.92 17.27 52.45
N ALA A 205 8.33 18.16 51.55
CA ALA A 205 9.12 19.34 51.88
C ALA A 205 8.33 20.35 52.73
N ALA A 206 7.02 20.47 52.51
CA ALA A 206 6.14 21.26 53.37
C ALA A 206 6.07 20.69 54.78
N LEU A 207 5.97 19.36 54.93
CA LEU A 207 6.04 18.68 56.23
C LEU A 207 7.42 18.89 56.89
N GLU A 208 8.51 18.77 56.13
CA GLU A 208 9.87 19.00 56.62
C GLU A 208 10.11 20.46 57.06
N ALA A 209 9.49 21.45 56.41
CA ALA A 209 9.59 22.84 56.80
C ALA A 209 8.96 23.13 58.18
N GLU A 210 7.92 22.37 58.57
CA GLU A 210 7.32 22.46 59.91
C GLU A 210 8.22 21.85 61.01
N LEU A 211 9.17 20.98 60.63
CA LEU A 211 10.14 20.35 61.54
C LEU A 211 11.38 21.22 61.82
N LEU A 212 11.62 22.28 61.04
CA LEU A 212 12.83 23.12 61.16
C LEU A 212 12.66 24.17 62.29
N PRO A 213 13.63 24.34 63.21
CA PRO A 213 13.53 25.31 64.30
C PRO A 213 13.51 26.77 63.78
N PRO A 214 12.91 27.71 64.53
CA PRO A 214 12.86 29.11 64.12
C PRO A 214 14.26 29.71 63.98
N ALA A 215 14.43 30.56 62.95
CA ALA A 215 15.63 31.36 62.72
C ALA A 215 16.09 32.12 63.98
N PRO A 216 17.40 32.42 64.13
CA PRO A 216 17.93 33.04 65.34
C PRO A 216 17.23 34.37 65.69
N PRO A 217 17.13 34.71 66.98
CA PRO A 217 16.31 35.82 67.47
C PRO A 217 16.82 37.16 66.94
N GLY A 218 15.98 37.80 66.13
CA GLY A 218 16.20 39.13 65.56
C GLY A 218 15.07 39.56 64.61
N ALA A 219 14.33 38.61 64.04
CA ALA A 219 13.14 38.90 63.25
C ALA A 219 11.87 38.64 64.08
N ALA A 220 11.06 39.69 64.26
CA ALA A 220 9.74 39.58 64.86
C ALA A 220 8.85 38.70 63.97
N ALA A 221 8.55 37.50 64.42
CA ALA A 221 7.49 36.67 63.85
C ALA A 221 6.82 35.87 64.97
N THR A 222 5.50 35.89 64.95
CA THR A 222 4.54 35.07 65.71
C THR A 222 5.03 33.63 65.95
N PRO A 223 4.80 33.04 67.13
CA PRO A 223 5.18 31.65 67.39
C PRO A 223 4.45 30.72 66.42
N PRO A 224 5.13 29.76 65.76
CA PRO A 224 4.42 28.73 65.02
C PRO A 224 3.63 27.85 66.01
N PRO A 225 2.45 27.33 65.62
CA PRO A 225 1.76 26.35 66.43
C PRO A 225 2.65 25.10 66.53
N ALA A 226 2.97 24.66 67.75
CA ALA A 226 3.38 23.28 67.95
C ALA A 226 2.15 22.42 67.61
N SER A 227 2.00 22.03 66.34
CA SER A 227 1.00 21.03 65.95
C SER A 227 1.27 19.76 66.75
N ASP A 228 0.26 19.19 67.40
CA ASP A 228 0.43 17.94 68.15
C ASP A 228 0.93 16.84 67.19
N ILE A 229 1.64 15.84 67.70
CA ILE A 229 2.17 14.74 66.89
C ILE A 229 1.06 14.07 66.06
N LEU A 230 -0.15 14.04 66.61
CA LEU A 230 -1.34 13.51 65.95
C LEU A 230 -1.77 14.41 64.78
N ASP A 231 -1.75 15.73 64.93
CA ASP A 231 -2.08 16.68 63.85
C ASP A 231 -1.05 16.62 62.71
N PHE A 232 0.22 16.39 63.04
CA PHE A 232 1.30 16.20 62.06
C PHE A 232 1.11 14.89 61.26
N VAL A 233 0.80 13.79 61.94
CA VAL A 233 0.53 12.48 61.32
C VAL A 233 -0.76 12.51 60.49
N ASP A 234 -1.82 13.17 60.95
CA ASP A 234 -3.07 13.30 60.21
C ASP A 234 -2.89 14.16 58.95
N ARG A 235 -2.09 15.23 58.99
CA ARG A 235 -1.71 15.98 57.78
C ARG A 235 -0.87 15.15 56.82
N GLY A 236 0.14 14.44 57.32
CA GLY A 236 1.00 13.59 56.50
C GLY A 236 0.24 12.45 55.83
N SER A 237 -0.67 11.80 56.56
CA SER A 237 -1.49 10.71 56.02
C SER A 237 -2.57 11.21 55.05
N SER A 238 -3.23 12.34 55.33
CA SER A 238 -4.27 12.88 54.45
C SER A 238 -3.73 13.49 53.16
N ALA A 239 -2.58 14.18 53.22
CA ALA A 239 -1.94 14.77 52.03
C ALA A 239 -1.10 13.73 51.29
N PHE A 240 0.01 13.30 51.87
CA PHE A 240 1.01 12.48 51.17
C PHE A 240 0.52 11.05 50.88
N VAL A 241 0.00 10.34 51.90
CA VAL A 241 -0.46 8.95 51.70
C VAL A 241 -1.69 8.90 50.81
N GLY A 242 -2.60 9.88 50.93
CA GLY A 242 -3.74 10.06 50.04
C GLY A 242 -3.32 10.28 48.58
N SER A 243 -2.45 11.27 48.33
CA SER A 243 -1.91 11.59 47.00
C SER A 243 -1.15 10.40 46.39
N LEU A 244 -0.36 9.68 47.18
CA LEU A 244 0.37 8.47 46.73
C LEU A 244 -0.59 7.34 46.34
N CYS A 245 -1.67 7.12 47.09
CA CYS A 245 -2.67 6.10 46.76
C CYS A 245 -3.41 6.43 45.45
N LEU A 246 -3.75 7.70 45.24
CA LEU A 246 -4.39 8.18 44.00
C LEU A 246 -3.45 8.05 42.80
N LEU A 247 -2.16 8.33 42.99
CA LEU A 247 -1.12 8.11 41.97
C LEU A 247 -0.99 6.62 41.62
N ALA A 248 -0.94 5.74 42.62
CA ALA A 248 -0.86 4.30 42.38
C ALA A 248 -2.12 3.75 41.69
N GLY A 249 -3.29 4.33 41.96
CA GLY A 249 -4.54 4.01 41.26
C GLY A 249 -4.51 4.43 39.80
N SER A 250 -4.15 5.69 39.53
CA SER A 250 -4.07 6.24 38.17
C SER A 250 -2.97 5.58 37.32
N TYR A 251 -1.79 5.32 37.89
CA TYR A 251 -0.71 4.61 37.21
C TYR A 251 -1.15 3.21 36.77
N ARG A 252 -1.78 2.44 37.66
CA ARG A 252 -2.31 1.12 37.30
C ARG A 252 -3.36 1.24 36.20
N SER A 253 -4.31 2.16 36.32
CA SER A 253 -5.34 2.33 35.29
C SER A 253 -4.79 2.69 33.90
N LEU A 254 -3.68 3.45 33.82
CA LEU A 254 -3.11 3.91 32.56
C LEU A 254 -2.16 2.88 31.92
N PHE A 255 -1.41 2.15 32.73
CA PHE A 255 -0.30 1.31 32.27
C PHE A 255 -0.52 -0.20 32.46
N GLU A 256 -1.66 -0.63 33.02
CA GLU A 256 -1.99 -2.05 33.19
C GLU A 256 -2.02 -2.80 31.84
N GLY A 257 -1.24 -3.89 31.77
CA GLY A 257 -1.15 -4.75 30.58
C GLY A 257 -0.20 -4.28 29.47
N ARG A 258 0.52 -3.15 29.65
CA ARG A 258 1.51 -2.67 28.66
C ARG A 258 2.91 -3.22 28.95
N ALA A 259 3.60 -3.69 27.91
CA ALA A 259 4.99 -4.12 28.01
C ALA A 259 5.89 -2.90 28.33
N GLY A 260 6.90 -3.06 29.19
CA GLY A 260 7.87 -2.00 29.54
C GLY A 260 7.50 -1.10 30.72
N ALA A 261 6.21 -0.98 31.06
CA ALA A 261 5.69 -0.21 32.20
C ALA A 261 5.38 -1.10 33.42
N GLY A 262 6.30 -2.00 33.76
CA GLY A 262 6.09 -2.98 34.83
C GLY A 262 5.78 -2.36 36.20
N PRO A 263 5.00 -3.04 37.06
CA PRO A 263 4.63 -2.54 38.40
C PRO A 263 5.84 -2.23 39.27
N GLY A 264 6.98 -2.89 39.03
CA GLY A 264 8.22 -2.69 39.78
C GLY A 264 8.76 -1.25 39.76
N ARG A 265 8.49 -0.46 38.71
CA ARG A 265 8.93 0.95 38.65
C ARG A 265 8.11 1.82 39.60
N LEU A 266 6.80 1.64 39.64
CA LEU A 266 5.91 2.30 40.61
C LEU A 266 6.24 1.85 42.04
N GLU A 267 6.49 0.55 42.25
CA GLU A 267 6.83 0.00 43.56
C GLU A 267 8.14 0.58 44.11
N ALA A 268 9.20 0.65 43.29
CA ALA A 268 10.48 1.26 43.68
C ALA A 268 10.32 2.75 44.00
N PHE A 269 9.56 3.47 43.19
CA PHE A 269 9.26 4.89 43.39
C PHE A 269 8.46 5.14 44.67
N ALA A 270 7.38 4.38 44.89
CA ALA A 270 6.57 4.45 46.10
C ALA A 270 7.37 4.07 47.35
N ALA A 271 8.25 3.06 47.27
CA ALA A 271 9.13 2.67 48.36
C ALA A 271 10.11 3.79 48.76
N ALA A 272 10.68 4.50 47.78
CA ALA A 272 11.60 5.62 48.03
C ALA A 272 10.89 6.79 48.75
N LEU A 273 9.72 7.20 48.27
CA LEU A 273 8.96 8.30 48.88
C LEU A 273 8.41 7.93 50.26
N THR A 274 7.93 6.71 50.45
CA THR A 274 7.44 6.25 51.76
C THR A 274 8.57 6.15 52.78
N ALA A 275 9.77 5.68 52.39
CA ALA A 275 10.93 5.71 53.27
C ALA A 275 11.26 7.13 53.74
N ARG A 276 11.24 8.12 52.83
CA ARG A 276 11.45 9.53 53.17
C ARG A 276 10.37 10.07 54.12
N TYR A 277 9.10 9.71 53.91
CA TYR A 277 8.02 10.07 54.84
C TYR A 277 8.23 9.47 56.24
N PHE A 278 8.63 8.19 56.32
CA PHE A 278 8.92 7.55 57.61
C PHE A 278 10.10 8.19 58.33
N GLU A 279 11.17 8.60 57.63
CA GLU A 279 12.27 9.35 58.24
C GLU A 279 11.79 10.69 58.85
N LEU A 280 10.87 11.41 58.18
CA LEU A 280 10.29 12.64 58.72
C LEU A 280 9.44 12.37 59.97
N LEU A 281 8.67 11.28 59.99
CA LEU A 281 7.91 10.85 61.16
C LEU A 281 8.83 10.49 62.34
N GLU A 282 9.91 9.75 62.08
CA GLU A 282 10.90 9.39 63.11
C GLU A 282 11.60 10.62 63.68
N ARG A 283 11.96 11.59 62.83
CA ARG A 283 12.52 12.88 63.27
C ARG A 283 11.54 13.65 64.16
N ARG A 284 10.25 13.71 63.80
CA ARG A 284 9.22 14.35 64.64
C ARG A 284 9.08 13.65 65.99
N LEU A 285 9.06 12.32 65.98
CA LEU A 285 8.90 11.49 67.17
C LEU A 285 10.12 11.58 68.11
N ALA A 286 11.32 11.76 67.56
CA ALA A 286 12.52 12.03 68.34
C ALA A 286 12.51 13.41 69.00
N LEU A 287 12.00 14.45 68.33
CA LEU A 287 11.86 15.79 68.89
C LEU A 287 10.88 15.83 70.07
N GLU A 288 9.76 15.11 69.99
CA GLU A 288 8.79 14.98 71.10
C GLU A 288 9.37 14.22 72.30
N ARG A 289 10.16 13.16 72.05
CA ARG A 289 10.87 12.44 73.12
C ARG A 289 11.95 13.29 73.80
N GLY A 290 12.61 14.20 73.07
CA GLY A 290 13.60 15.12 73.61
C GLY A 290 13.02 16.26 74.46
N LEU A 291 11.74 16.60 74.26
CA LEU A 291 10.99 17.59 75.05
C LEU A 291 10.40 17.02 76.34
N GLY A 292 10.29 15.69 76.47
CA GLY A 292 9.69 15.02 77.62
C GLY A 292 10.63 14.69 78.78
N ASP A 293 11.94 14.94 78.65
CA ASP A 293 12.97 14.52 79.63
C ASP A 293 13.66 15.71 80.35
N THR A 294 12.98 16.86 80.45
CA THR A 294 13.40 18.01 81.29
C THR A 294 12.33 18.41 82.28
#